data_AF-A0A944VUA6-F1
#
_entry.id   AF-A0A944VUA6-F1
#
_cell.length_a   1.000
_cell.length_b   1.000
_cell.length_c   1.000
_cell.angle_alpha   90.00
_cell.angle_beta   90.00
_cell.angle_gamma   90.00
#
_symmetry.space_group_name_H-M   'P 1'
#
loop_
_entity.id
_entity.type
_entity.pdbx_description
1 polymer ?
#
loop_
_entity_poly.entity_id
_entity_poly.type
_entity_poly.pdbx_seq_one_letter_code
_entity_poly.pdbx_strand_id
1 'polypeptide(L)'
;MRNFRILAGFMVVFLVAFMSLSAAAHAKDDDDSGSGKKKGKKLPKHARVLQAQINDNKALIENIELTPGPQGLKGDPGADSTVEGPQGPKGDPGTDGVDGQSIQGPQGEPGTSSWFDGFETVTTTGSVQVGNDTADCTSANEGTIRFNTAAKTLEVCDGTVWAYLNATEVPEKVDADNDGYYTDIYYSEIDCDDNDYNVNPGATEIRNDGLDNDCNPNTSDGDYYQIGDTGPAGGIVFYITDGGQHGLEVASADQSSAVEWGCSGHKSDAEGTALGTGASNTVTIVEECQYTAASIAYNHTEGGFSDWYLPSKDELNLLWYEETVAVQANMDDEPYWTSSQRTNRTAWIQSFDPFDGGRDEYENKSISLRVRAVRAF
;
A
#
# COMPACT_ATOMS: atom_id res chain seq x y z
N MET A 1 16.87 -24.89 -7.76
CA MET A 1 16.51 -23.63 -8.46
C MET A 1 15.11 -23.16 -8.06
N ARG A 2 14.89 -22.97 -6.76
CA ARG A 2 13.75 -22.27 -6.14
C ARG A 2 14.36 -21.74 -4.85
N ASN A 3 14.53 -20.41 -4.77
CA ASN A 3 15.01 -19.59 -3.64
C ASN A 3 15.72 -18.29 -4.10
N PHE A 4 15.52 -17.85 -5.35
CA PHE A 4 16.14 -16.63 -5.87
C PHE A 4 15.16 -15.47 -6.15
N ARG A 5 13.91 -15.53 -5.68
CA ARG A 5 12.89 -14.52 -6.04
C ARG A 5 12.25 -13.75 -4.88
N ILE A 6 12.57 -14.05 -3.61
CA ILE A 6 12.01 -13.30 -2.46
C ILE A 6 12.97 -12.21 -1.95
N LEU A 7 14.24 -12.22 -2.36
CA LEU A 7 15.21 -11.17 -1.99
C LEU A 7 15.14 -9.90 -2.85
N ALA A 8 14.32 -9.84 -3.90
CA ALA A 8 14.30 -8.68 -4.81
C ALA A 8 13.44 -7.51 -4.29
N GLY A 9 12.41 -7.75 -3.46
CA GLY A 9 11.53 -6.69 -2.94
C GLY A 9 12.11 -5.91 -1.75
N PHE A 10 12.84 -6.59 -0.85
CA PHE A 10 13.42 -5.96 0.34
C PHE A 10 14.77 -5.29 0.09
N MET A 11 15.48 -5.63 -0.99
CA MET A 11 16.76 -4.99 -1.31
C MET A 11 16.60 -3.58 -1.91
N VAL A 12 15.45 -3.25 -2.49
CA VAL A 12 15.24 -1.95 -3.16
C VAL A 12 15.04 -0.82 -2.15
N VAL A 13 14.46 -1.09 -0.98
CA VAL A 13 14.26 -0.06 0.07
C VAL A 13 15.56 0.22 0.84
N PHE A 14 16.45 -0.78 0.99
CA PHE A 14 17.75 -0.59 1.67
C PHE A 14 18.88 -0.06 0.77
N LEU A 15 18.83 -0.29 -0.56
CA LEU A 15 19.85 0.22 -1.49
C LEU A 15 19.70 1.72 -1.80
N VAL A 16 18.49 2.29 -1.74
CA VAL A 16 18.27 3.73 -1.97
C VAL A 16 18.75 4.59 -0.78
N ALA A 17 18.74 4.03 0.43
CA ALA A 17 19.25 4.71 1.63
C ALA A 17 20.79 4.77 1.72
N PHE A 18 21.52 3.82 1.11
CA PHE A 18 22.99 3.80 1.15
C PHE A 18 23.66 4.42 -0.09
N MET A 19 23.01 4.43 -1.27
CA MET A 19 23.60 5.08 -2.45
C MET A 19 23.51 6.62 -2.40
N SER A 20 22.63 7.19 -1.58
CA SER A 20 22.54 8.64 -1.38
C SER A 20 23.55 9.18 -0.35
N LEU A 21 24.10 8.34 0.53
CA LEU A 21 25.12 8.75 1.50
C LEU A 21 26.50 9.00 0.87
N SER A 22 26.81 8.37 -0.27
CA SER A 22 28.09 8.58 -0.98
C SER A 22 28.07 9.74 -1.98
N ALA A 23 26.91 10.21 -2.43
CA ALA A 23 26.82 11.36 -3.34
C ALA A 23 27.03 12.71 -2.63
N ALA A 24 26.74 12.78 -1.31
CA ALA A 24 26.97 13.98 -0.50
C ALA A 24 28.43 14.16 -0.04
N ALA A 25 29.25 13.10 -0.14
CA ALA A 25 30.64 13.13 0.32
C ALA A 25 31.68 13.48 -0.79
N HIS A 26 31.28 13.49 -2.06
CA HIS A 26 32.17 13.73 -3.21
C HIS A 26 32.00 15.10 -3.88
N ALA A 27 31.89 16.16 -3.07
CA ALA A 27 32.09 17.54 -3.54
C ALA A 27 33.20 18.24 -2.74
N LYS A 28 34.35 17.59 -2.63
CA LYS A 28 35.64 18.24 -2.37
C LYS A 28 36.64 17.54 -3.27
N ASP A 29 37.03 18.25 -4.32
CA ASP A 29 38.43 18.47 -4.70
C ASP A 29 38.41 19.20 -6.03
N ASP A 30 38.60 20.50 -5.96
CA ASP A 30 39.24 21.27 -7.02
C ASP A 30 39.97 22.42 -6.32
N ASP A 31 41.30 22.31 -6.34
CA ASP A 31 42.24 23.32 -5.89
C ASP A 31 41.99 24.65 -6.60
N ASP A 32 41.66 25.71 -5.86
CA ASP A 32 42.17 27.03 -6.18
C ASP A 32 42.25 27.93 -4.94
N SER A 33 43.44 28.48 -4.74
CA SER A 33 43.81 29.41 -3.68
C SER A 33 43.09 30.75 -3.86
N GLY A 34 42.07 31.03 -3.05
CA GLY A 34 41.42 32.34 -3.05
C GLY A 34 40.53 32.55 -1.83
N SER A 35 40.94 33.49 -0.95
CA SER A 35 40.19 33.89 0.23
C SER A 35 38.85 34.53 -0.15
N GLY A 36 37.76 33.78 -0.04
CA GLY A 36 36.39 34.29 -0.15
C GLY A 36 35.44 33.37 0.59
N LYS A 37 34.71 33.90 1.59
CA LYS A 37 33.64 33.19 2.29
C LYS A 37 32.54 32.81 1.28
N LYS A 38 32.60 31.61 0.71
CA LYS A 38 31.51 31.04 -0.10
C LYS A 38 30.38 30.64 0.85
N LYS A 39 29.24 31.34 0.79
CA LYS A 39 27.98 30.86 1.38
C LYS A 39 27.70 29.48 0.77
N GLY A 40 27.49 28.45 1.61
CA GLY A 40 27.16 27.11 1.13
C GLY A 40 25.95 27.18 0.19
N LYS A 41 26.07 26.56 -0.98
CA LYS A 41 24.94 26.46 -1.92
C LYS A 41 23.79 25.73 -1.21
N LYS A 42 22.61 26.36 -1.15
CA LYS A 42 21.37 25.69 -0.68
C LYS A 42 21.18 24.42 -1.51
N LEU A 43 20.78 23.32 -0.87
CA LEU A 43 20.48 22.07 -1.58
C LEU A 43 19.40 22.33 -2.65
N PRO A 44 19.46 21.66 -3.81
CA PRO A 44 18.39 21.71 -4.82
C PRO A 44 17.02 21.36 -4.22
N LYS A 45 15.93 21.94 -4.77
CA LYS A 45 14.54 21.74 -4.30
C LYS A 45 14.22 20.26 -4.05
N HIS A 46 14.49 19.38 -5.02
CA HIS A 46 14.30 17.93 -4.90
C HIS A 46 15.09 17.27 -3.73
N ALA A 47 16.30 17.76 -3.42
CA ALA A 47 17.11 17.21 -2.34
C ALA A 47 16.64 17.71 -0.97
N ARG A 48 16.08 18.92 -0.89
CA ARG A 48 15.41 19.44 0.33
C ARG A 48 14.06 18.74 0.56
N VAL A 49 13.36 18.43 -0.53
CA VAL A 49 12.14 17.60 -0.56
C VAL A 49 12.39 16.26 0.10
N LEU A 50 13.35 15.50 -0.43
CA LEU A 50 13.69 14.17 0.09
C LEU A 50 14.13 14.22 1.55
N GLN A 51 14.92 15.21 1.94
CA GLN A 51 15.41 15.34 3.31
C GLN A 51 14.30 15.58 4.33
N ALA A 52 13.24 16.28 3.94
CA ALA A 52 12.12 16.54 4.83
C ALA A 52 11.17 15.34 4.95
N GLN A 53 10.89 14.64 3.83
CA GLN A 53 10.16 13.38 3.87
C GLN A 53 10.85 12.37 4.80
N ILE A 54 12.18 12.33 4.77
CA ILE A 54 12.99 11.51 5.68
C ILE A 54 12.77 11.92 7.14
N ASN A 55 12.68 13.21 7.44
CA ASN A 55 12.48 13.70 8.80
C ASN A 55 11.06 13.41 9.32
N ASP A 56 10.04 13.57 8.47
CA ASP A 56 8.64 13.29 8.82
C ASP A 56 8.43 11.79 9.06
N ASN A 57 8.97 10.95 8.16
CA ASN A 57 8.96 9.49 8.34
C ASN A 57 9.70 9.07 9.61
N LYS A 58 10.80 9.75 9.95
CA LYS A 58 11.52 9.50 11.20
C LYS A 58 10.67 9.82 12.43
N ALA A 59 9.95 10.94 12.42
CA ALA A 59 9.05 11.32 13.52
C ALA A 59 7.87 10.34 13.67
N LEU A 60 7.36 9.79 12.55
CA LEU A 60 6.31 8.76 12.57
C LEU A 60 6.84 7.43 13.15
N ILE A 61 8.03 7.01 12.74
CA ILE A 61 8.67 5.77 13.25
C ILE A 61 8.97 5.88 14.75
N GLU A 62 9.41 7.04 15.23
CA GLU A 62 9.73 7.25 16.66
C GLU A 62 8.50 7.11 17.58
N ASN A 63 7.27 7.17 17.06
CA ASN A 63 6.02 7.08 17.82
C ASN A 63 5.26 5.74 17.66
N ILE A 64 5.85 4.74 17.01
CA ILE A 64 5.24 3.40 16.93
C ILE A 64 5.41 2.69 18.28
N GLU A 65 4.33 2.59 19.06
CA GLU A 65 4.32 1.76 20.28
C GLU A 65 4.28 0.27 19.91
N LEU A 66 5.35 -0.46 20.21
CA LEU A 66 5.41 -1.92 20.06
C LEU A 66 4.82 -2.58 21.31
N THR A 67 3.60 -3.11 21.22
CA THR A 67 3.01 -3.90 22.31
C THR A 67 3.49 -5.35 22.24
N PRO A 68 4.07 -5.93 23.30
CA PRO A 68 4.40 -7.36 23.33
C PRO A 68 3.16 -8.21 23.06
N GLY A 69 3.27 -9.17 22.15
CA GLY A 69 2.20 -10.12 21.86
C GLY A 69 1.77 -10.90 23.13
N PRO A 70 0.52 -11.37 23.18
CA PRO A 70 0.02 -12.11 24.34
C PRO A 70 0.89 -13.34 24.62
N GLN A 71 1.27 -13.53 25.89
CA GLN A 71 2.07 -14.67 26.30
C GLN A 71 1.27 -15.96 26.10
N GLY A 72 1.85 -16.91 25.35
CA GLY A 72 1.23 -18.21 25.09
C GLY A 72 0.91 -18.98 26.38
N LEU A 73 -0.17 -19.75 26.35
CA LEU A 73 -0.63 -20.54 27.49
C LEU A 73 0.46 -21.50 27.97
N LYS A 74 0.71 -21.53 29.28
CA LYS A 74 1.65 -22.46 29.91
C LYS A 74 1.07 -23.89 29.86
N GLY A 75 1.78 -24.82 29.24
CA GLY A 75 1.39 -26.23 29.18
C GLY A 75 1.45 -26.94 30.53
N ASP A 76 0.64 -27.99 30.69
CA ASP A 76 0.58 -28.80 31.90
C ASP A 76 1.83 -29.70 32.07
N PRO A 77 2.29 -30.00 33.30
CA PRO A 77 3.45 -30.88 33.53
C PRO A 77 3.20 -32.33 33.07
N GLY A 78 4.14 -32.91 32.32
CA GLY A 78 4.09 -34.31 31.86
C GLY A 78 4.42 -35.35 32.94
N ALA A 79 3.86 -36.55 32.81
CA ALA A 79 4.10 -37.68 33.70
C ALA A 79 5.38 -38.46 33.30
N ASP A 80 6.30 -38.58 34.26
CA ASP A 80 7.40 -39.56 34.36
C ASP A 80 7.98 -40.13 33.05
N SER A 81 9.12 -39.58 32.62
CA SER A 81 10.16 -40.36 31.95
C SER A 81 11.55 -39.82 32.27
N THR A 82 12.54 -40.70 32.43
CA THR A 82 13.91 -40.37 32.90
C THR A 82 14.95 -40.24 31.77
N VAL A 83 14.52 -40.03 30.52
CA VAL A 83 15.43 -39.82 29.38
C VAL A 83 14.99 -38.61 28.56
N GLU A 84 15.89 -37.65 28.42
CA GLU A 84 15.69 -36.42 27.63
C GLU A 84 15.68 -36.76 26.13
N GLY A 85 14.61 -36.34 25.42
CA GLY A 85 14.48 -36.53 23.97
C GLY A 85 15.45 -35.65 23.17
N PRO A 86 15.65 -35.92 21.85
CA PRO A 86 16.49 -35.07 21.01
C PRO A 86 15.94 -33.64 20.95
N GLN A 87 16.85 -32.67 21.04
CA GLN A 87 16.53 -31.25 20.98
C GLN A 87 15.72 -30.91 19.72
N GLY A 88 14.53 -30.32 19.89
CA GLY A 88 13.70 -29.86 18.78
C GLY A 88 14.40 -28.77 17.95
N PRO A 89 13.96 -28.54 16.69
CA PRO A 89 14.54 -27.49 15.86
C PRO A 89 14.39 -26.13 16.55
N LYS A 90 15.45 -25.32 16.47
CA LYS A 90 15.45 -23.94 16.96
C LYS A 90 14.31 -23.18 16.27
N GLY A 91 13.43 -22.55 17.04
CA GLY A 91 12.36 -21.70 16.50
C GLY A 91 12.94 -20.55 15.65
N ASP A 92 12.18 -20.14 14.64
CA ASP A 92 12.58 -19.04 13.78
C ASP A 92 12.71 -17.73 14.60
N PRO A 93 13.70 -16.87 14.31
CA PRO A 93 13.78 -15.57 14.93
C PRO A 93 12.50 -14.75 14.67
N GLY A 94 12.01 -14.02 15.67
CA GLY A 94 10.96 -13.02 15.47
C GLY A 94 11.37 -11.97 14.44
N THR A 95 10.40 -11.48 13.66
CA THR A 95 10.63 -10.68 12.44
C THR A 95 10.94 -9.20 12.68
N ASP A 96 11.02 -8.76 13.93
CA ASP A 96 10.94 -7.36 14.29
C ASP A 96 12.02 -7.00 15.32
N GLY A 97 13.20 -6.64 14.80
CA GLY A 97 14.30 -6.07 15.55
C GLY A 97 15.51 -5.76 14.66
N VAL A 98 15.76 -4.47 14.41
CA VAL A 98 17.10 -4.01 14.05
C VAL A 98 17.99 -4.17 15.27
N ASP A 99 19.18 -4.74 15.07
CA ASP A 99 20.12 -5.21 16.07
C ASP A 99 19.75 -6.58 16.67
N GLY A 100 20.03 -7.64 15.89
CA GLY A 100 20.00 -9.04 16.31
C GLY A 100 21.00 -9.39 17.42
N GLN A 101 20.79 -8.85 18.63
CA GLN A 101 21.34 -9.37 19.88
C GLN A 101 20.19 -9.77 20.82
N SER A 102 19.79 -11.03 20.67
CA SER A 102 19.42 -11.97 21.73
C SER A 102 18.58 -11.43 22.89
N ILE A 103 17.26 -11.59 22.79
CA ILE A 103 16.46 -12.02 23.94
C ILE A 103 15.77 -13.32 23.55
N GLN A 104 16.30 -14.41 24.10
CA GLN A 104 15.86 -15.78 23.87
C GLN A 104 14.50 -15.98 24.57
N GLY A 105 13.45 -16.29 23.82
CA GLY A 105 12.19 -16.77 24.41
C GLY A 105 12.43 -18.04 25.23
N PRO A 106 11.65 -18.29 26.30
CA PRO A 106 11.83 -19.50 27.11
C PRO A 106 11.73 -20.75 26.25
N GLN A 107 12.69 -21.66 26.46
CA GLN A 107 12.81 -22.95 25.79
C GLN A 107 11.52 -23.76 25.93
N GLY A 108 10.94 -24.20 24.80
CA GLY A 108 9.85 -25.17 24.80
C GLY A 108 10.34 -26.52 25.32
N GLU A 109 9.51 -27.21 26.10
CA GLU A 109 9.78 -28.57 26.59
C GLU A 109 10.08 -29.52 25.41
N PRO A 110 10.98 -30.52 25.57
CA PRO A 110 11.24 -31.53 24.55
C PRO A 110 9.95 -32.22 24.11
N GLY A 111 9.71 -32.26 22.80
CA GLY A 111 8.61 -33.03 22.24
C GLY A 111 8.82 -34.52 22.54
N THR A 112 7.84 -35.18 23.16
CA THR A 112 7.84 -36.63 23.25
C THR A 112 7.66 -37.19 21.84
N SER A 113 8.64 -37.92 21.32
CA SER A 113 8.44 -38.69 20.11
C SER A 113 7.43 -39.80 20.39
N SER A 114 6.17 -39.58 20.07
CA SER A 114 5.27 -40.69 19.79
C SER A 114 5.72 -41.28 18.46
N TRP A 115 6.53 -42.34 18.50
CA TRP A 115 6.43 -43.34 17.45
C TRP A 115 4.95 -43.69 17.34
N PHE A 116 4.35 -43.49 16.17
CA PHE A 116 3.01 -43.99 15.88
C PHE A 116 3.06 -45.52 15.80
N ASP A 117 3.27 -46.16 16.94
CA ASP A 117 2.91 -47.55 17.15
C ASP A 117 1.42 -47.55 17.52
N GLY A 118 0.63 -47.26 16.49
CA GLY A 118 -0.79 -46.99 16.59
C GLY A 118 -1.52 -47.16 15.26
N PHE A 119 -0.89 -47.76 14.26
CA PHE A 119 -1.65 -48.42 13.23
C PHE A 119 -1.94 -49.81 13.77
N GLU A 120 -3.18 -50.01 14.24
CA GLU A 120 -3.85 -51.30 14.00
C GLU A 120 -3.42 -51.73 12.60
N THR A 121 -3.05 -52.99 12.40
CA THR A 121 -2.98 -53.55 11.06
C THR A 121 -4.35 -53.37 10.42
N VAL A 122 -4.61 -52.21 9.82
CA VAL A 122 -5.54 -52.11 8.72
C VAL A 122 -4.81 -52.90 7.66
N THR A 123 -5.22 -54.15 7.49
CA THR A 123 -4.99 -54.89 6.28
C THR A 123 -5.71 -54.14 5.16
N THR A 124 -5.20 -52.98 4.76
CA THR A 124 -5.48 -52.46 3.42
C THR A 124 -4.63 -53.30 2.49
N THR A 125 -5.28 -54.09 1.65
CA THR A 125 -4.71 -54.87 0.55
C THR A 125 -4.09 -54.00 -0.55
N GLY A 126 -3.73 -52.75 -0.26
CA GLY A 126 -3.18 -51.80 -1.21
C GLY A 126 -1.87 -51.20 -0.72
N SER A 127 -0.83 -51.25 -1.56
CA SER A 127 0.37 -50.42 -1.43
C SER A 127 0.40 -49.42 -2.59
N VAL A 128 0.99 -48.24 -2.40
CA VAL A 128 1.27 -47.32 -3.51
C VAL A 128 2.56 -47.79 -4.17
N GLN A 129 2.47 -48.54 -5.26
CA GLN A 129 3.63 -48.98 -6.03
C GLN A 129 3.92 -47.98 -7.15
N VAL A 130 5.07 -47.31 -7.10
CA VAL A 130 5.55 -46.47 -8.21
C VAL A 130 6.35 -47.34 -9.17
N GLY A 131 5.66 -47.97 -10.14
CA GLY A 131 6.27 -48.85 -11.14
C GLY A 131 5.24 -49.59 -12.01
N ASN A 132 5.71 -50.35 -13.01
CA ASN A 132 4.85 -51.21 -13.83
C ASN A 132 4.67 -52.55 -13.11
N ASP A 133 3.55 -52.71 -12.39
CA ASP A 133 3.15 -54.00 -11.84
C ASP A 133 2.48 -54.83 -12.93
N THR A 134 3.10 -55.93 -13.35
CA THR A 134 2.52 -56.84 -14.35
C THR A 134 1.51 -57.81 -13.74
N ALA A 135 1.23 -57.74 -12.43
CA ALA A 135 0.24 -58.58 -11.79
C ALA A 135 -1.19 -58.22 -12.23
N ASP A 136 -2.02 -59.26 -12.33
CA ASP A 136 -3.45 -59.10 -12.53
C ASP A 136 -4.08 -58.43 -11.28
N CYS A 137 -5.12 -57.63 -11.50
CA CYS A 137 -5.90 -57.09 -10.39
C CYS A 137 -6.78 -58.20 -9.83
N THR A 138 -6.70 -58.40 -8.52
CA THR A 138 -7.44 -59.40 -7.75
C THR A 138 -7.78 -58.83 -6.38
N SER A 139 -8.63 -59.50 -5.61
CA SER A 139 -8.98 -59.05 -4.26
C SER A 139 -7.77 -58.99 -3.32
N ALA A 140 -6.65 -59.64 -3.68
CA ALA A 140 -5.41 -59.63 -2.91
C ALA A 140 -4.60 -58.32 -3.06
N ASN A 141 -4.83 -57.54 -4.11
CA ASN A 141 -4.17 -56.26 -4.36
C ASN A 141 -5.14 -55.09 -4.60
N GLU A 142 -6.41 -55.24 -4.19
CA GLU A 142 -7.43 -54.19 -4.21
C GLU A 142 -6.95 -52.92 -3.50
N GLY A 143 -7.15 -51.76 -4.12
CA GLY A 143 -6.69 -50.45 -3.66
C GLY A 143 -5.26 -50.10 -4.06
N THR A 144 -4.53 -51.01 -4.71
CA THR A 144 -3.21 -50.69 -5.28
C THR A 144 -3.36 -49.69 -6.42
N ILE A 145 -2.52 -48.66 -6.46
CA ILE A 145 -2.43 -47.68 -7.55
C ILE A 145 -1.16 -47.96 -8.35
N ARG A 146 -1.25 -47.98 -9.69
CA ARG A 146 -0.09 -48.12 -10.60
C ARG A 146 -0.17 -47.13 -11.76
N PHE A 147 0.95 -46.92 -12.45
CA PHE A 147 1.00 -46.14 -13.70
C PHE A 147 0.96 -47.09 -14.92
N ASN A 148 -0.11 -47.01 -15.70
CA ASN A 148 -0.25 -47.76 -16.95
C ASN A 148 0.61 -47.10 -18.03
N THR A 149 1.73 -47.72 -18.40
CA THR A 149 2.65 -47.14 -19.39
C THR A 149 2.09 -47.06 -20.81
N ALA A 150 1.13 -47.94 -21.15
CA ALA A 150 0.50 -47.97 -22.47
C ALA A 150 -0.55 -46.87 -22.61
N ALA A 151 -1.39 -46.70 -21.59
CA ALA A 151 -2.43 -45.67 -21.53
C ALA A 151 -1.91 -44.31 -21.00
N LYS A 152 -0.69 -44.27 -20.45
CA LYS A 152 -0.05 -43.10 -19.82
C LYS A 152 -0.90 -42.44 -18.73
N THR A 153 -1.61 -43.25 -17.94
CA THR A 153 -2.49 -42.77 -16.85
C THR A 153 -2.31 -43.63 -15.61
N LEU A 154 -2.74 -43.12 -14.46
CA LEU A 154 -2.83 -43.92 -13.24
C LEU A 154 -4.08 -44.79 -13.25
N GLU A 155 -3.99 -45.97 -12.68
CA GLU A 155 -5.11 -46.88 -12.48
C GLU A 155 -5.06 -47.50 -11.09
N VAL A 156 -6.23 -47.81 -10.54
CA VAL A 156 -6.44 -48.43 -9.23
C VAL A 156 -7.06 -49.81 -9.42
N CYS A 157 -6.59 -50.80 -8.66
CA CYS A 157 -7.19 -52.14 -8.66
C CYS A 157 -8.47 -52.13 -7.81
N ASP A 158 -9.62 -52.53 -8.37
CA ASP A 158 -10.90 -52.62 -7.66
C ASP A 158 -11.16 -54.01 -7.03
N GLY A 159 -10.15 -54.87 -7.04
CA GLY A 159 -10.26 -56.26 -6.58
C GLY A 159 -10.56 -57.27 -7.70
N THR A 160 -10.82 -56.81 -8.92
CA THR A 160 -11.06 -57.68 -10.07
C THR A 160 -10.45 -57.19 -11.38
N VAL A 161 -10.39 -55.87 -11.58
CA VAL A 161 -9.84 -55.22 -12.77
C VAL A 161 -9.12 -53.93 -12.40
N TRP A 162 -8.18 -53.53 -13.26
CA TRP A 162 -7.54 -52.22 -13.16
C TRP A 162 -8.47 -51.16 -13.74
N ALA A 163 -8.97 -50.27 -12.90
CA ALA A 163 -9.82 -49.15 -13.28
C ALA A 163 -8.98 -47.87 -13.38
N TYR A 164 -9.09 -47.16 -14.50
CA TYR A 164 -8.37 -45.91 -14.64
C TYR A 164 -8.83 -44.87 -13.61
N LEU A 165 -7.88 -44.16 -13.01
CA LEU A 165 -8.13 -42.93 -12.26
C LEU A 165 -8.33 -41.79 -13.27
N ASN A 166 -9.27 -41.99 -14.19
CA ASN A 166 -9.74 -40.91 -15.01
C ASN A 166 -10.71 -40.14 -14.13
N ALA A 167 -10.36 -38.92 -13.73
CA ALA A 167 -11.33 -37.94 -13.29
C ALA A 167 -12.42 -37.93 -14.37
N THR A 168 -13.54 -38.56 -14.04
CA THR A 168 -14.68 -38.64 -14.92
C THR A 168 -15.32 -37.26 -14.77
N GLU A 169 -15.44 -36.56 -15.91
CA GLU A 169 -15.85 -35.15 -16.04
C GLU A 169 -14.72 -34.16 -15.67
N VAL A 170 -13.95 -33.76 -16.69
CA VAL A 170 -13.48 -32.37 -16.73
C VAL A 170 -14.76 -31.54 -16.70
N PRO A 171 -14.94 -30.57 -15.77
CA PRO A 171 -16.11 -29.70 -15.80
C PRO A 171 -16.27 -29.20 -17.23
N GLU A 172 -17.47 -29.37 -17.81
CA GLU A 172 -17.74 -28.81 -19.13
C GLU A 172 -17.33 -27.34 -19.08
N LYS A 173 -16.57 -26.90 -20.08
CA LYS A 173 -16.30 -25.48 -20.24
C LYS A 173 -17.64 -24.75 -20.30
N VAL A 174 -17.96 -23.99 -19.27
CA VAL A 174 -19.17 -23.18 -19.22
C VAL A 174 -18.82 -21.80 -19.74
N ASP A 175 -19.57 -21.38 -20.75
CA ASP A 175 -19.59 -20.04 -21.33
C ASP A 175 -21.05 -19.61 -21.19
N ALA A 176 -21.37 -19.00 -20.06
CA ALA A 176 -22.76 -18.76 -19.66
C ALA A 176 -23.37 -17.55 -20.37
N ASP A 177 -22.56 -16.57 -20.79
CA ASP A 177 -23.01 -15.39 -21.52
C ASP A 177 -22.77 -15.45 -23.05
N ASN A 178 -22.03 -16.45 -23.55
CA ASN A 178 -21.69 -16.69 -24.95
C ASN A 178 -20.75 -15.64 -25.57
N ASP A 179 -19.82 -15.10 -24.79
CA ASP A 179 -18.76 -14.22 -25.28
C ASP A 179 -17.54 -14.97 -25.86
N GLY A 180 -17.47 -16.29 -25.62
CA GLY A 180 -16.42 -17.18 -26.09
C GLY A 180 -15.26 -17.39 -25.12
N TYR A 181 -15.33 -16.82 -23.92
CA TYR A 181 -14.46 -17.06 -22.77
C TYR A 181 -15.13 -18.03 -21.79
N TYR A 182 -14.36 -18.59 -20.85
CA TYR A 182 -14.84 -19.66 -19.97
C TYR A 182 -14.26 -19.52 -18.57
N THR A 183 -15.03 -19.87 -17.54
CA THR A 183 -14.51 -19.99 -16.18
C THR A 183 -13.83 -21.36 -15.98
N ASP A 184 -12.49 -21.44 -16.02
CA ASP A 184 -11.76 -22.66 -15.63
C ASP A 184 -10.49 -22.36 -14.84
N ILE A 185 -10.38 -22.95 -13.65
CA ILE A 185 -9.20 -22.89 -12.77
C ILE A 185 -7.93 -23.53 -13.39
N TYR A 186 -8.05 -24.26 -14.51
CA TYR A 186 -6.96 -25.00 -15.16
C TYR A 186 -6.39 -24.35 -16.44
N TYR A 187 -7.04 -23.34 -17.00
CA TYR A 187 -6.59 -22.66 -18.24
C TYR A 187 -6.37 -21.15 -18.05
N SER A 188 -5.65 -20.53 -18.99
CA SER A 188 -5.14 -19.15 -18.89
C SER A 188 -6.08 -18.06 -19.44
N GLU A 189 -7.27 -18.41 -19.91
CA GLU A 189 -8.29 -17.49 -20.42
C GLU A 189 -9.49 -17.56 -19.49
N ILE A 190 -9.30 -17.02 -18.28
CA ILE A 190 -10.31 -17.05 -17.21
C ILE A 190 -11.21 -15.85 -17.42
N ASP A 191 -12.47 -16.13 -17.74
CA ASP A 191 -13.54 -15.15 -17.63
C ASP A 191 -13.74 -14.77 -16.15
N CYS A 192 -13.68 -13.47 -15.84
CA CYS A 192 -13.83 -12.96 -14.49
C CYS A 192 -15.29 -12.70 -14.11
N ASP A 193 -16.22 -12.61 -15.09
CA ASP A 193 -17.67 -12.63 -14.86
C ASP A 193 -18.42 -13.31 -16.02
N ASP A 194 -18.57 -14.64 -15.90
CA ASP A 194 -19.31 -15.55 -16.82
C ASP A 194 -20.81 -15.21 -17.00
N ASN A 195 -21.28 -14.09 -16.44
CA ASN A 195 -22.65 -13.61 -16.61
C ASN A 195 -22.72 -12.26 -17.35
N ASP A 196 -21.59 -11.65 -17.71
CA ASP A 196 -21.53 -10.38 -18.44
C ASP A 196 -20.61 -10.45 -19.66
N TYR A 197 -21.24 -10.49 -20.83
CA TYR A 197 -20.61 -10.55 -22.15
C TYR A 197 -19.52 -9.47 -22.41
N ASN A 198 -19.51 -8.38 -21.64
CA ASN A 198 -18.54 -7.30 -21.77
C ASN A 198 -17.34 -7.41 -20.81
N VAL A 199 -17.30 -8.42 -19.95
CA VAL A 199 -16.29 -8.59 -18.89
C VAL A 199 -15.53 -9.88 -19.16
N ASN A 200 -14.44 -9.79 -19.92
CA ASN A 200 -13.63 -10.95 -20.31
C ASN A 200 -12.21 -10.55 -20.73
N PRO A 201 -11.25 -11.49 -20.78
CA PRO A 201 -9.86 -11.22 -21.16
C PRO A 201 -9.62 -10.57 -22.54
N GLY A 202 -10.62 -10.54 -23.41
CA GLY A 202 -10.57 -9.89 -24.72
C GLY A 202 -11.22 -8.52 -24.79
N ALA A 203 -11.89 -8.10 -23.73
CA ALA A 203 -12.56 -6.82 -23.66
C ALA A 203 -11.55 -5.66 -23.58
N THR A 204 -12.06 -4.44 -23.75
CA THR A 204 -11.27 -3.22 -23.56
C THR A 204 -11.66 -2.60 -22.24
N GLU A 205 -10.66 -2.30 -21.41
CA GLU A 205 -10.88 -1.68 -20.10
C GLU A 205 -11.60 -0.33 -20.19
N ILE A 206 -12.70 -0.20 -19.43
CA ILE A 206 -13.53 1.00 -19.31
C ILE A 206 -13.31 1.60 -17.92
N ARG A 207 -12.42 2.60 -17.85
CA ARG A 207 -12.11 3.26 -16.58
C ARG A 207 -13.34 3.79 -15.83
N ASN A 208 -13.37 3.51 -14.53
CA ASN A 208 -14.32 4.03 -13.53
C ASN A 208 -15.77 3.51 -13.70
N ASP A 209 -15.99 2.35 -14.33
CA ASP A 209 -17.31 1.70 -14.36
C ASP A 209 -17.52 0.70 -13.21
N GLY A 210 -16.46 0.41 -12.43
CA GLY A 210 -16.49 -0.49 -11.28
C GLY A 210 -16.32 -1.97 -11.65
N LEU A 211 -15.88 -2.27 -12.87
CA LEU A 211 -15.66 -3.62 -13.38
C LEU A 211 -14.19 -3.75 -13.85
N ASP A 212 -13.60 -4.93 -13.66
CA ASP A 212 -12.35 -5.34 -14.33
C ASP A 212 -12.74 -5.89 -15.70
N ASN A 213 -12.99 -5.02 -16.69
CA ASN A 213 -13.60 -5.47 -17.95
C ASN A 213 -12.67 -6.44 -18.69
N ASP A 214 -11.35 -6.23 -18.66
CA ASP A 214 -10.37 -7.05 -19.38
C ASP A 214 -9.77 -8.20 -18.55
N CYS A 215 -10.34 -8.47 -17.37
CA CYS A 215 -9.95 -9.53 -16.44
C CYS A 215 -8.45 -9.56 -16.12
N ASN A 216 -7.79 -8.40 -16.18
CA ASN A 216 -6.36 -8.29 -15.98
C ASN A 216 -6.06 -7.35 -14.80
N PRO A 217 -5.61 -7.89 -13.66
CA PRO A 217 -5.38 -7.10 -12.45
C PRO A 217 -4.18 -6.13 -12.56
N ASN A 218 -3.52 -6.04 -13.71
CA ASN A 218 -2.44 -5.09 -13.97
C ASN A 218 -2.87 -3.94 -14.88
N THR A 219 -4.03 -4.04 -15.53
CA THR A 219 -4.73 -2.90 -16.13
C THR A 219 -5.46 -2.17 -15.00
N SER A 220 -5.58 -0.85 -15.13
CA SER A 220 -6.20 -0.03 -14.08
C SER A 220 -7.64 0.20 -14.45
N ASP A 221 -8.53 -0.40 -13.67
CA ASP A 221 -9.99 -0.40 -13.83
C ASP A 221 -10.60 1.00 -13.55
N GLY A 222 -9.78 1.94 -13.06
CA GLY A 222 -10.23 3.26 -12.61
C GLY A 222 -10.84 3.25 -11.20
N ASP A 223 -10.91 2.09 -10.54
CA ASP A 223 -11.31 1.99 -9.13
C ASP A 223 -10.28 2.59 -8.16
N TYR A 224 -9.09 2.91 -8.66
CA TYR A 224 -7.99 3.49 -7.90
C TYR A 224 -7.44 4.72 -8.62
N TYR A 225 -7.39 5.83 -7.90
CA TYR A 225 -6.77 7.06 -8.37
C TYR A 225 -5.25 7.01 -8.20
N GLN A 226 -4.56 7.56 -9.19
CA GLN A 226 -3.13 7.86 -9.14
C GLN A 226 -2.91 9.36 -8.92
N ILE A 227 -1.74 9.72 -8.40
CA ILE A 227 -1.32 11.12 -8.32
C ILE A 227 -1.26 11.71 -9.74
N GLY A 228 -1.95 12.84 -9.95
CA GLY A 228 -2.11 13.51 -11.24
C GLY A 228 -3.41 13.18 -11.99
N ASP A 229 -4.16 12.18 -11.54
CA ASP A 229 -5.46 11.86 -12.15
C ASP A 229 -6.48 12.98 -11.90
N THR A 230 -7.52 13.01 -12.74
CA THR A 230 -8.72 13.80 -12.46
C THR A 230 -9.53 13.08 -11.39
N GLY A 231 -9.70 13.70 -10.23
CA GLY A 231 -10.44 13.16 -9.10
C GLY A 231 -11.96 13.18 -9.33
N PRO A 232 -12.72 12.60 -8.38
CA PRO A 232 -14.16 12.41 -8.52
C PRO A 232 -14.94 13.73 -8.64
N ALA A 233 -14.43 14.84 -8.06
CA ALA A 233 -15.06 16.15 -8.19
C ALA A 233 -14.48 16.99 -9.36
N GLY A 234 -13.63 16.40 -10.20
CA GLY A 234 -12.98 17.09 -11.32
C GLY A 234 -11.72 17.86 -10.93
N GLY A 235 -11.29 17.78 -9.68
CA GLY A 235 -9.99 18.28 -9.24
C GLY A 235 -8.84 17.40 -9.73
N ILE A 236 -7.61 17.74 -9.36
CA ILE A 236 -6.44 16.90 -9.66
C ILE A 236 -5.97 16.24 -8.37
N VAL A 237 -5.84 14.91 -8.39
CA VAL A 237 -5.41 14.12 -7.25
C VAL A 237 -3.93 14.40 -6.95
N PHE A 238 -3.63 14.84 -5.73
CA PHE A 238 -2.26 15.14 -5.29
C PHE A 238 -1.82 14.33 -4.07
N TYR A 239 -2.73 13.54 -3.50
CA TYR A 239 -2.44 12.63 -2.41
C TYR A 239 -3.39 11.44 -2.48
N ILE A 240 -2.88 10.24 -2.20
CA ILE A 240 -3.64 8.99 -2.24
C ILE A 240 -3.44 8.19 -0.95
N THR A 241 -4.48 7.49 -0.55
CA THR A 241 -4.56 6.57 0.58
C THR A 241 -5.27 5.29 0.15
N ASP A 242 -5.14 4.22 0.93
CA ASP A 242 -5.84 2.95 0.69
C ASP A 242 -5.66 2.39 -0.73
N GLY A 243 -4.43 2.53 -1.25
CA GLY A 243 -4.06 2.05 -2.58
C GLY A 243 -4.59 2.90 -3.74
N GLY A 244 -5.18 4.07 -3.48
CA GLY A 244 -5.78 4.94 -4.50
C GLY A 244 -7.30 5.07 -4.39
N GLN A 245 -7.95 4.34 -3.48
CA GLN A 245 -9.41 4.43 -3.28
C GLN A 245 -9.84 5.76 -2.65
N HIS A 246 -8.96 6.35 -1.84
CA HIS A 246 -9.19 7.59 -1.14
C HIS A 246 -8.04 8.55 -1.35
N GLY A 247 -8.25 9.84 -1.09
CA GLY A 247 -7.18 10.82 -1.26
C GLY A 247 -7.59 12.26 -1.11
N LEU A 248 -6.73 13.15 -1.60
CA LEU A 248 -7.00 14.58 -1.72
C LEU A 248 -6.90 15.02 -3.18
N GLU A 249 -7.88 15.79 -3.61
CA GLU A 249 -7.89 16.47 -4.91
C GLU A 249 -7.88 18.00 -4.72
N VAL A 250 -7.13 18.70 -5.58
CA VAL A 250 -7.07 20.16 -5.60
C VAL A 250 -7.97 20.70 -6.70
N ALA A 251 -8.71 21.79 -6.44
CA ALA A 251 -9.57 22.42 -7.42
C ALA A 251 -8.79 22.84 -8.67
N SER A 252 -9.44 22.77 -9.84
CA SER A 252 -8.79 23.05 -11.13
C SER A 252 -8.43 24.54 -11.34
N ALA A 253 -8.96 25.44 -10.51
CA ALA A 253 -8.67 26.88 -10.54
C ALA A 253 -8.68 27.52 -9.14
N ASP A 254 -8.05 28.69 -9.02
CA ASP A 254 -8.13 29.53 -7.82
C ASP A 254 -9.56 30.03 -7.61
N GLN A 255 -10.11 29.84 -6.40
CA GLN A 255 -11.40 30.42 -6.03
C GLN A 255 -11.28 31.93 -5.76
N SER A 256 -10.07 32.42 -5.44
CA SER A 256 -9.76 33.84 -5.32
C SER A 256 -8.26 34.10 -5.49
N SER A 257 -7.91 35.21 -6.12
CA SER A 257 -6.52 35.66 -6.28
C SER A 257 -6.07 36.67 -5.21
N ALA A 258 -6.99 37.23 -4.42
CA ALA A 258 -6.66 38.23 -3.40
C ALA A 258 -7.77 38.33 -2.35
N VAL A 259 -7.55 37.73 -1.18
CA VAL A 259 -8.43 37.85 -0.02
C VAL A 259 -7.64 37.77 1.29
N GLU A 260 -8.10 38.48 2.32
CA GLU A 260 -7.57 38.33 3.68
C GLU A 260 -7.89 36.94 4.23
N TRP A 261 -7.01 36.41 5.08
CA TRP A 261 -7.29 35.13 5.78
C TRP A 261 -8.57 35.24 6.62
N GLY A 262 -8.81 36.43 7.19
CA GLY A 262 -9.97 36.75 8.02
C GLY A 262 -9.62 36.90 9.50
N CYS A 263 -10.55 37.41 10.31
CA CYS A 263 -10.44 37.37 11.78
C CYS A 263 -9.08 37.82 12.36
N SER A 264 -8.48 38.88 11.81
CA SER A 264 -7.22 39.42 12.32
C SER A 264 -7.42 39.98 13.73
N GLY A 265 -6.61 39.52 14.68
CA GLY A 265 -6.73 39.82 16.11
C GLY A 265 -7.52 38.78 16.91
N HIS A 266 -8.18 37.82 16.25
CA HIS A 266 -8.94 36.74 16.88
C HIS A 266 -8.18 35.41 16.86
N LYS A 267 -8.17 34.71 17.99
CA LYS A 267 -7.62 33.35 18.11
C LYS A 267 -8.78 32.35 18.08
N SER A 268 -8.89 31.62 16.97
CA SER A 268 -9.84 30.52 16.77
C SER A 268 -9.18 29.19 17.13
N ASP A 269 -9.98 28.12 17.21
CA ASP A 269 -9.47 26.75 17.42
C ASP A 269 -8.95 26.09 16.12
N ALA A 270 -8.90 26.83 15.01
CA ALA A 270 -8.36 26.38 13.72
C ALA A 270 -6.82 26.33 13.67
N GLU A 271 -6.15 25.82 14.72
CA GLU A 271 -4.68 25.72 14.81
C GLU A 271 -4.10 24.44 14.19
N GLY A 272 -4.96 23.47 13.83
CA GLY A 272 -4.54 22.17 13.31
C GLY A 272 -3.71 22.31 12.04
N THR A 273 -2.53 21.71 11.99
CA THR A 273 -1.68 21.70 10.78
C THR A 273 -1.71 20.37 10.04
N ALA A 274 -1.98 19.27 10.75
CA ALA A 274 -1.84 17.91 10.25
C ALA A 274 -2.79 17.59 9.09
N LEU A 275 -2.51 16.47 8.42
CA LEU A 275 -3.39 15.92 7.39
C LEU A 275 -4.79 15.65 7.97
N GLY A 276 -5.82 15.97 7.19
CA GLY A 276 -7.22 15.82 7.59
C GLY A 276 -7.77 16.91 8.51
N THR A 277 -6.95 17.90 8.92
CA THR A 277 -7.43 19.02 9.76
C THR A 277 -8.00 20.20 8.96
N GLY A 278 -7.80 20.24 7.64
CA GLY A 278 -8.20 21.41 6.85
C GLY A 278 -9.71 21.64 6.82
N ALA A 279 -10.49 20.56 6.70
CA ALA A 279 -11.94 20.63 6.69
C ALA A 279 -12.51 21.17 8.01
N SER A 280 -12.05 20.65 9.15
CA SER A 280 -12.50 21.11 10.47
C SER A 280 -12.06 22.55 10.76
N ASN A 281 -10.81 22.91 10.43
CA ASN A 281 -10.34 24.30 10.53
C ASN A 281 -11.21 25.25 9.70
N THR A 282 -11.53 24.86 8.46
CA THR A 282 -12.35 25.68 7.55
C THR A 282 -13.72 25.94 8.15
N VAL A 283 -14.38 24.92 8.69
CA VAL A 283 -15.67 25.06 9.39
C VAL A 283 -15.55 26.00 10.57
N THR A 284 -14.56 25.81 11.46
CA THR A 284 -14.31 26.68 12.61
C THR A 284 -14.16 28.15 12.19
N ILE A 285 -13.37 28.42 11.15
CA ILE A 285 -13.18 29.78 10.65
C ILE A 285 -14.49 30.36 10.10
N VAL A 286 -15.26 29.59 9.34
CA VAL A 286 -16.53 30.06 8.76
C VAL A 286 -17.57 30.37 9.84
N GLU A 287 -17.60 29.62 10.93
CA GLU A 287 -18.53 29.84 12.04
C GLU A 287 -18.15 31.05 12.91
N GLU A 288 -16.85 31.28 13.12
CA GLU A 288 -16.36 32.35 13.98
C GLU A 288 -16.14 33.67 13.23
N CYS A 289 -15.97 33.61 11.90
CA CYS A 289 -15.47 34.71 11.09
C CYS A 289 -16.32 34.93 9.82
N GLN A 290 -16.60 36.19 9.50
CA GLN A 290 -17.30 36.54 8.27
C GLN A 290 -16.32 36.92 7.15
N TYR A 291 -16.66 36.56 5.91
CA TYR A 291 -15.95 36.95 4.67
C TYR A 291 -14.44 36.65 4.69
N THR A 292 -14.09 35.37 4.80
CA THR A 292 -12.73 34.87 4.95
C THR A 292 -12.27 34.05 3.73
N ALA A 293 -10.96 33.84 3.61
CA ALA A 293 -10.38 32.84 2.70
C ALA A 293 -11.07 31.46 2.83
N ALA A 294 -11.33 31.03 4.07
CA ALA A 294 -12.03 29.79 4.36
C ALA A 294 -13.47 29.78 3.81
N SER A 295 -14.21 30.88 3.93
CA SER A 295 -15.58 30.98 3.40
C SER A 295 -15.65 30.91 1.87
N ILE A 296 -14.59 31.32 1.17
CA ILE A 296 -14.51 31.20 -0.29
C ILE A 296 -14.34 29.74 -0.70
N ALA A 297 -13.43 29.02 -0.03
CA ALA A 297 -13.25 27.58 -0.28
C ALA A 297 -14.48 26.76 0.14
N TYR A 298 -15.07 27.08 1.30
CA TYR A 298 -16.25 26.38 1.84
C TYR A 298 -17.51 26.50 0.98
N ASN A 299 -17.70 27.65 0.32
CA ASN A 299 -18.84 27.86 -0.58
C ASN A 299 -18.56 27.40 -2.03
N HIS A 300 -17.38 26.87 -2.30
CA HIS A 300 -17.01 26.40 -3.63
C HIS A 300 -17.76 25.11 -3.98
N THR A 301 -18.19 25.02 -5.24
CA THR A 301 -18.82 23.82 -5.77
C THR A 301 -18.24 23.49 -7.13
N GLU A 302 -17.79 22.26 -7.30
CA GLU A 302 -17.16 21.75 -8.53
C GLU A 302 -17.47 20.25 -8.65
N GLY A 303 -17.70 19.77 -9.87
CA GLY A 303 -18.04 18.37 -10.12
C GLY A 303 -19.36 17.88 -9.50
N GLY A 304 -20.22 18.77 -9.01
CA GLY A 304 -21.44 18.41 -8.26
C GLY A 304 -21.22 18.22 -6.75
N PHE A 305 -20.01 18.47 -6.27
CA PHE A 305 -19.63 18.38 -4.86
C PHE A 305 -19.54 19.76 -4.20
N SER A 306 -19.81 19.83 -2.90
CA SER A 306 -19.84 21.07 -2.10
C SER A 306 -19.07 20.98 -0.79
N ASP A 307 -18.32 19.90 -0.60
CA ASP A 307 -17.48 19.57 0.56
C ASP A 307 -16.01 20.02 0.35
N TRP A 308 -15.81 21.03 -0.49
CA TRP A 308 -14.52 21.69 -0.70
C TRP A 308 -14.15 22.56 0.50
N TYR A 309 -12.86 22.64 0.82
CA TYR A 309 -12.36 23.35 1.99
C TYR A 309 -11.00 24.00 1.77
N LEU A 310 -10.62 24.91 2.67
CA LEU A 310 -9.30 25.54 2.65
C LEU A 310 -8.30 24.55 3.30
N PRO A 311 -7.27 24.07 2.57
CA PRO A 311 -6.37 23.02 3.05
C PRO A 311 -5.64 23.44 4.33
N SER A 312 -5.34 22.49 5.21
CA SER A 312 -4.40 22.71 6.31
C SER A 312 -2.99 22.96 5.75
N LYS A 313 -2.10 23.43 6.63
CA LYS A 313 -0.69 23.62 6.29
C LYS A 313 -0.07 22.35 5.69
N ASP A 314 -0.26 21.20 6.34
CA ASP A 314 0.42 19.98 5.91
C ASP A 314 -0.27 19.35 4.69
N GLU A 315 -1.58 19.57 4.49
CA GLU A 315 -2.28 19.17 3.26
C GLU A 315 -1.80 19.96 2.04
N LEU A 316 -1.69 21.30 2.12
CA LEU A 316 -1.22 22.08 0.97
C LEU A 316 0.28 21.87 0.70
N ASN A 317 1.05 21.52 1.73
CA ASN A 317 2.45 21.13 1.58
C ASN A 317 2.60 19.80 0.80
N LEU A 318 1.63 18.88 0.84
CA LEU A 318 1.63 17.69 -0.02
C LEU A 318 1.61 18.09 -1.51
N LEU A 319 0.73 19.01 -1.89
CA LEU A 319 0.68 19.51 -3.27
C LEU A 319 1.99 20.21 -3.69
N TRP A 320 2.65 20.91 -2.76
CA TRP A 320 3.95 21.53 -3.04
C TRP A 320 5.05 20.50 -3.35
N TYR A 321 4.98 19.29 -2.77
CA TYR A 321 5.88 18.19 -3.12
C TYR A 321 5.60 17.61 -4.52
N GLU A 322 4.34 17.59 -4.93
CA GLU A 322 3.90 17.08 -6.23
C GLU A 322 4.00 18.16 -7.32
N GLU A 323 5.23 18.54 -7.69
CA GLU A 323 5.51 19.65 -8.62
C GLU A 323 4.78 19.51 -9.97
N THR A 324 4.69 18.29 -10.52
CA THR A 324 3.95 18.05 -11.76
C THR A 324 2.46 18.29 -11.60
N VAL A 325 1.90 17.94 -10.43
CA VAL A 325 0.49 18.16 -10.11
C VAL A 325 0.22 19.64 -9.87
N ALA A 326 1.10 20.35 -9.15
CA ALA A 326 0.98 21.79 -8.98
C ALA A 326 1.00 22.55 -10.33
N VAL A 327 1.86 22.13 -11.26
CA VAL A 327 1.89 22.66 -12.63
C VAL A 327 0.60 22.32 -13.39
N GLN A 328 0.12 21.07 -13.29
CA GLN A 328 -1.13 20.64 -13.93
C GLN A 328 -2.35 21.39 -13.39
N ALA A 329 -2.38 21.67 -12.09
CA ALA A 329 -3.41 22.47 -11.42
C ALA A 329 -3.29 23.97 -11.68
N ASN A 330 -2.29 24.41 -12.45
CA ASN A 330 -2.03 25.82 -12.72
C ASN A 330 -1.96 26.62 -11.41
N MET A 331 -1.18 26.10 -10.45
CA MET A 331 -0.81 26.84 -9.25
C MET A 331 0.05 28.04 -9.64
N ASP A 332 -0.22 29.18 -9.04
CA ASP A 332 0.55 30.41 -9.26
C ASP A 332 1.78 30.45 -8.33
N ASP A 333 2.82 31.18 -8.71
CA ASP A 333 4.03 31.32 -7.88
C ASP A 333 3.76 32.17 -6.61
N GLU A 334 2.66 32.92 -6.58
CA GLU A 334 2.24 33.72 -5.41
C GLU A 334 1.72 32.86 -4.24
N PRO A 335 1.79 33.36 -2.99
CA PRO A 335 1.39 32.58 -1.83
C PRO A 335 -0.11 32.29 -1.71
N TYR A 336 -0.41 31.12 -1.18
CA TYR A 336 -1.76 30.64 -0.90
C TYR A 336 -2.02 30.55 0.61
N TRP A 337 -3.22 30.94 1.02
CA TRP A 337 -3.68 30.73 2.38
C TRP A 337 -3.89 29.24 2.67
N THR A 338 -3.53 28.82 3.88
CA THR A 338 -3.96 27.55 4.47
C THR A 338 -5.00 27.85 5.56
N SER A 339 -5.78 26.86 6.00
CA SER A 339 -6.74 27.02 7.11
C SER A 339 -6.07 26.96 8.49
N SER A 340 -4.77 26.70 8.56
CA SER A 340 -4.04 26.58 9.82
C SER A 340 -3.67 27.97 10.37
N GLN A 341 -4.29 28.33 11.49
CA GLN A 341 -3.92 29.50 12.26
C GLN A 341 -2.57 29.29 12.98
N ARG A 342 -1.74 30.34 13.01
CA ARG A 342 -0.48 30.34 13.77
C ARG A 342 -0.56 31.18 15.04
N THR A 343 -1.16 32.37 14.93
CA THR A 343 -1.40 33.27 16.08
C THR A 343 -2.71 34.02 15.87
N ASN A 344 -3.14 34.84 16.84
CA ASN A 344 -4.30 35.71 16.65
C ASN A 344 -4.17 36.69 15.47
N ARG A 345 -2.97 36.95 14.95
CA ARG A 345 -2.72 37.89 13.83
C ARG A 345 -2.10 37.26 12.59
N THR A 346 -1.67 36.00 12.67
CA THR A 346 -0.98 35.33 11.56
C THR A 346 -1.54 33.95 11.27
N ALA A 347 -1.44 33.53 10.02
CA ALA A 347 -1.81 32.20 9.54
C ALA A 347 -0.72 31.65 8.63
N TRP A 348 -0.68 30.32 8.49
CA TRP A 348 0.29 29.65 7.63
C TRP A 348 -0.07 29.80 6.15
N ILE A 349 0.96 29.92 5.32
CA ILE A 349 0.84 30.05 3.86
C ILE A 349 1.70 28.98 3.18
N GLN A 350 1.40 28.73 1.90
CA GLN A 350 2.22 27.91 1.03
C GLN A 350 2.54 28.70 -0.24
N SER A 351 3.84 28.91 -0.50
CA SER A 351 4.32 29.48 -1.76
C SER A 351 4.68 28.35 -2.72
N PHE A 352 4.32 28.50 -4.00
CA PHE A 352 4.72 27.58 -5.07
C PHE A 352 5.86 28.15 -5.93
N ASP A 353 6.37 29.35 -5.62
CA ASP A 353 7.55 29.93 -6.26
C ASP A 353 8.72 28.93 -6.22
N PRO A 354 9.27 28.52 -7.38
CA PRO A 354 10.37 27.55 -7.44
C PRO A 354 11.67 28.07 -6.80
N PHE A 355 11.79 29.37 -6.55
CA PHE A 355 12.95 30.00 -5.93
C PHE A 355 12.78 30.21 -4.42
N ASP A 356 11.56 30.10 -3.88
CA ASP A 356 11.33 30.21 -2.44
C ASP A 356 11.49 28.86 -1.72
N GLY A 357 11.81 28.93 -0.44
CA GLY A 357 11.99 27.77 0.42
C GLY A 357 10.72 27.00 0.70
N GLY A 358 9.56 27.57 0.37
CA GLY A 358 8.23 26.96 0.28
C GLY A 358 7.59 26.62 1.61
N ARG A 359 8.36 26.37 2.67
CA ARG A 359 7.81 25.72 3.87
C ARG A 359 7.95 26.55 5.12
N ASP A 360 6.97 26.37 6.00
CA ASP A 360 6.85 27.04 7.30
C ASP A 360 6.78 28.57 7.16
N GLU A 361 6.17 29.03 6.08
CA GLU A 361 5.88 30.43 5.84
C GLU A 361 4.53 30.81 6.45
N TYR A 362 4.45 32.04 6.95
CA TYR A 362 3.24 32.55 7.56
C TYR A 362 3.15 34.03 7.25
N GLU A 363 1.93 34.54 7.17
CA GLU A 363 1.69 35.94 6.91
C GLU A 363 0.68 36.56 7.87
N ASN A 364 0.65 37.90 7.88
CA ASN A 364 -0.37 38.64 8.60
C ASN A 364 -1.74 38.39 7.96
N LYS A 365 -2.74 38.06 8.77
CA LYS A 365 -4.10 37.76 8.33
C LYS A 365 -4.76 38.89 7.53
N SER A 366 -4.25 40.12 7.65
CA SER A 366 -4.71 41.30 6.93
C SER A 366 -4.04 41.52 5.57
N ILE A 367 -3.15 40.62 5.13
CA ILE A 367 -2.64 40.61 3.76
C ILE A 367 -3.62 39.85 2.86
N SER A 368 -3.79 40.32 1.62
CA SER A 368 -4.60 39.63 0.63
C SER A 368 -3.75 38.62 -0.15
N LEU A 369 -4.07 37.33 -0.04
CA LEU A 369 -3.40 36.23 -0.74
C LEU A 369 -4.42 35.35 -1.48
N ARG A 370 -3.93 34.32 -2.16
CA ARG A 370 -4.74 33.42 -3.00
C ARG A 370 -5.45 32.33 -2.19
N VAL A 371 -6.51 31.80 -2.78
CA VAL A 371 -7.28 30.67 -2.24
C VAL A 371 -7.39 29.59 -3.30
N ARG A 372 -6.94 28.40 -2.93
CA ARG A 372 -7.15 27.17 -3.69
C ARG A 372 -7.81 26.15 -2.77
N ALA A 373 -9.01 25.73 -3.13
CA ALA A 373 -9.75 24.73 -2.39
C ALA A 373 -9.21 23.32 -2.67
N VAL A 374 -9.29 22.46 -1.66
CA VAL A 374 -9.04 21.02 -1.77
C VAL A 374 -10.26 20.26 -1.26
N ARG A 375 -10.33 18.97 -1.60
CA ARG A 375 -11.39 18.07 -1.18
C ARG A 375 -10.81 16.69 -0.89
N ALA A 376 -11.34 16.02 0.13
CA ALA A 376 -11.04 14.62 0.41
C ALA A 376 -12.10 13.73 -0.25
N PHE A 377 -11.69 12.57 -0.78
CA PHE A 377 -12.58 11.58 -1.39
C PHE A 377 -12.31 10.17 -0.88
#